data_AF-A0A3M9JUV0-F1
#
_entry.id   AF-A0A3M9JUV0-F1
#
_cell.length_a   1.000
_cell.length_b   1.000
_cell.length_c   1.000
_cell.angle_alpha   90.00
_cell.angle_beta   90.00
_cell.angle_gamma   90.00
#
_symmetry.space_group_name_H-M   'P 1'
#
loop_
_entity.id
_entity.type
_entity.pdbx_description
1 polymer ?
#
loop_
_entity_poly.entity_id
_entity_poly.type
_entity_poly.pdbx_seq_one_letter_code
_entity_poly.pdbx_strand_id
1 'polypeptide(L)'
;MSTRTPARPHRRLTRLAAAAVTLMAVTAGLVGVSGPAQASGCRAAPYSAKFGAADYFMQYDGVEVISYPRYPSYYRTTSQCRDIQVRNTGDGVDFGPFYACVNFYGRATCNNWTYVPVGQWRNLATNVKDGTKFYVWVRIDMGRYYGFRAVGDW
;
A
#
# COMPACT_ATOMS: atom_id res chain seq x y z
N MET A 1 30.08 21.73 -70.05
CA MET A 1 31.42 21.20 -70.41
C MET A 1 31.98 20.56 -69.14
N SER A 2 31.85 19.24 -68.89
CA SER A 2 32.62 18.09 -69.41
C SER A 2 34.13 18.36 -69.31
N THR A 3 34.92 17.64 -68.49
CA THR A 3 35.41 16.27 -68.76
C THR A 3 35.79 15.51 -67.47
N ARG A 4 35.20 14.33 -67.19
CA ARG A 4 35.74 12.95 -67.37
C ARG A 4 36.96 12.53 -66.53
N THR A 5 36.68 11.61 -65.62
CA THR A 5 37.54 10.64 -64.89
C THR A 5 38.29 9.67 -65.83
N PRO A 6 39.37 9.03 -65.34
CA PRO A 6 39.59 7.61 -65.61
C PRO A 6 39.75 6.77 -64.32
N ALA A 7 39.40 5.50 -64.44
CA ALA A 7 39.25 4.53 -63.36
C ALA A 7 40.28 3.39 -63.44
N ARG A 8 40.57 2.80 -62.25
CA ARG A 8 40.75 1.35 -61.96
C ARG A 8 42.04 0.66 -62.48
N PRO A 9 42.45 -0.57 -62.02
CA PRO A 9 41.85 -1.47 -61.00
C PRO A 9 42.81 -2.40 -60.17
N HIS A 10 42.18 -3.23 -59.31
CA HIS A 10 42.51 -4.64 -58.97
C HIS A 10 43.75 -4.91 -58.07
N ARG A 11 43.81 -5.90 -57.16
CA ARG A 11 43.10 -7.17 -56.86
C ARG A 11 43.81 -7.72 -55.59
N ARG A 12 43.20 -8.26 -54.54
CA ARG A 12 42.81 -9.69 -54.34
C ARG A 12 42.74 -9.88 -52.81
N LEU A 13 41.58 -10.27 -52.27
CA LEU A 13 41.27 -11.63 -51.78
C LEU A 13 41.86 -11.98 -50.39
N THR A 14 40.97 -11.89 -49.38
CA THR A 14 40.58 -12.92 -48.41
C THR A 14 41.66 -13.76 -47.71
N ARG A 15 41.64 -13.72 -46.37
CA ARG A 15 41.74 -14.84 -45.40
C ARG A 15 41.33 -14.25 -44.03
N LEU A 16 40.08 -14.41 -43.58
CA LEU A 16 39.55 -15.50 -42.74
C LEU A 16 40.43 -15.88 -41.54
N ALA A 17 39.74 -15.95 -40.38
CA ALA A 17 40.11 -16.58 -39.11
C ALA A 17 41.11 -15.81 -38.23
N ALA A 18 40.95 -15.74 -36.91
CA ALA A 18 39.89 -16.11 -35.99
C ALA A 18 40.30 -15.57 -34.60
N ALA A 19 39.29 -15.41 -33.74
CA ALA A 19 39.35 -15.57 -32.28
C ALA A 19 40.16 -14.54 -31.46
N ALA A 20 39.77 -14.20 -30.23
CA ALA A 20 38.56 -14.37 -29.43
C ALA A 20 38.79 -13.63 -28.10
N VAL A 21 37.75 -13.52 -27.27
CA VAL A 21 37.80 -13.31 -25.80
C VAL A 21 38.25 -11.88 -25.41
N THR A 22 37.56 -11.01 -24.68
CA THR A 22 36.52 -11.06 -23.64
C THR A 22 36.19 -9.60 -23.34
N LEU A 23 34.93 -9.25 -23.13
CA LEU A 23 34.53 -8.49 -21.95
C LEU A 23 33.01 -8.58 -21.78
N MET A 24 32.61 -9.51 -20.91
CA MET A 24 31.28 -9.49 -20.33
C MET A 24 31.20 -8.26 -19.40
N ALA A 25 30.61 -7.18 -19.88
CA ALA A 25 30.14 -6.12 -18.98
C ALA A 25 28.80 -6.57 -18.39
N VAL A 26 28.89 -7.21 -17.22
CA VAL A 26 27.74 -7.48 -16.36
C VAL A 26 27.30 -6.14 -15.78
N THR A 27 26.29 -5.49 -16.37
CA THR A 27 25.53 -4.44 -15.68
C THR A 27 24.52 -5.11 -14.77
N ALA A 28 25.00 -5.53 -13.60
CA ALA A 28 24.16 -5.75 -12.43
C ALA A 28 23.79 -4.38 -11.85
N GLY A 29 22.55 -4.27 -11.36
CA GLY A 29 22.20 -3.24 -10.38
C GLY A 29 21.38 -2.09 -10.94
N LEU A 30 20.07 -2.31 -11.01
CA LEU A 30 19.07 -1.47 -10.34
C LEU A 30 17.75 -2.25 -10.40
N VAL A 31 17.66 -3.31 -9.59
CA VAL A 31 16.36 -3.62 -8.99
C VAL A 31 16.05 -2.44 -8.09
N GLY A 32 15.43 -1.42 -8.67
CA GLY A 32 14.73 -0.41 -7.89
C GLY A 32 13.75 -1.20 -7.04
N VAL A 33 14.04 -1.30 -5.76
CA VAL A 33 13.04 -1.71 -4.79
C VAL A 33 11.96 -0.66 -4.93
N SER A 34 10.94 -0.95 -5.74
CA SER A 34 9.66 -0.29 -5.64
C SER A 34 9.14 -0.64 -4.25
N GLY A 35 9.62 0.10 -3.25
CA GLY A 35 8.84 0.28 -2.03
C GLY A 35 7.42 0.66 -2.48
N PRO A 36 6.37 0.22 -1.76
CA PRO A 36 5.01 0.50 -2.16
C PRO A 36 4.93 2.00 -2.46
N ALA A 37 4.67 2.32 -3.73
CA ALA A 37 4.44 3.69 -4.15
C ALA A 37 3.38 4.19 -3.18
N GLN A 38 3.74 5.16 -2.34
CA GLN A 38 2.77 5.75 -1.44
C GLN A 38 1.73 6.35 -2.36
N ALA A 39 0.58 5.68 -2.46
CA ALA A 39 -0.58 6.23 -3.12
C ALA A 39 -0.76 7.59 -2.46
N SER A 40 -0.56 8.66 -3.23
CA SER A 40 -1.05 9.97 -2.88
C SER A 40 -2.54 9.75 -2.64
N GLY A 41 -2.89 9.53 -1.37
CA GLY A 41 -4.20 9.01 -1.01
C GLY A 41 -5.28 9.82 -1.69
N CYS A 42 -6.35 9.17 -2.15
CA CYS A 42 -7.69 9.24 -1.56
C CYS A 42 -8.18 10.49 -0.81
N ARG A 43 -7.39 11.56 -0.71
CA ARG A 43 -7.54 12.73 0.16
C ARG A 43 -8.68 13.65 -0.29
N ALA A 44 -9.45 13.24 -1.30
CA ALA A 44 -10.66 13.87 -1.80
C ALA A 44 -11.86 12.90 -1.87
N ALA A 45 -11.72 11.66 -1.37
CA ALA A 45 -12.80 10.69 -1.40
C ALA A 45 -14.00 11.20 -0.59
N PRO A 46 -15.24 11.12 -1.11
CA PRO A 46 -16.44 11.57 -0.40
C PRO A 46 -16.70 10.80 0.90
N TYR A 47 -15.98 9.70 1.14
CA TYR A 47 -16.10 8.87 2.34
C TYR A 47 -14.74 8.76 3.07
N SER A 48 -14.43 9.80 3.83
CA SER A 48 -13.50 9.68 4.96
C SER A 48 -14.30 9.37 6.24
N ALA A 49 -13.84 8.44 7.07
CA ALA A 49 -14.43 8.23 8.39
C ALA A 49 -13.48 8.66 9.51
N LYS A 50 -14.08 9.06 10.62
CA LYS A 50 -13.42 9.15 11.92
C LYS A 50 -14.01 8.07 12.82
N PHE A 51 -13.17 7.32 13.50
CA PHE A 51 -13.59 6.28 14.42
C PHE A 51 -12.57 6.13 15.55
N GLY A 52 -13.01 5.57 16.67
CA GLY A 52 -12.21 5.47 17.87
C GLY A 52 -13.03 4.93 19.03
N ALA A 53 -12.33 4.39 20.01
CA ALA A 53 -12.91 3.96 21.28
C ALA A 53 -12.11 4.57 22.42
N ALA A 54 -12.75 4.73 23.57
CA ALA A 54 -12.12 5.13 24.80
C ALA A 54 -12.77 4.38 25.98
N ASP A 55 -11.95 3.92 26.91
CA ASP A 55 -12.32 3.34 28.18
C ASP A 55 -11.81 4.25 29.32
N TYR A 56 -12.56 5.34 29.55
CA TYR A 56 -12.20 6.30 30.59
C TYR A 56 -12.38 5.77 32.02
N PHE A 57 -13.12 4.66 32.18
CA PHE A 57 -13.43 4.08 33.48
C PHE A 57 -12.58 2.84 33.79
N MET A 58 -11.64 2.48 32.90
CA MET A 58 -10.75 1.32 33.04
C MET A 58 -11.56 0.03 33.30
N GLN A 59 -12.68 -0.12 32.59
CA GLN A 59 -13.53 -1.31 32.70
C GLN A 59 -12.91 -2.53 32.02
N TYR A 60 -12.05 -2.33 31.02
CA TYR A 60 -11.37 -3.38 30.28
C TYR A 60 -9.93 -3.53 30.76
N ASP A 61 -9.47 -4.78 30.91
CA ASP A 61 -8.14 -5.13 31.40
C ASP A 61 -7.30 -5.89 30.36
N GLY A 62 -7.71 -5.86 29.09
CA GLY A 62 -7.02 -6.59 28.03
C GLY A 62 -7.41 -6.21 26.60
N VAL A 63 -7.27 -7.18 25.70
CA VAL A 63 -7.41 -6.97 24.26
C VAL A 63 -8.86 -7.02 23.83
N GLU A 64 -9.35 -5.90 23.32
CA GLU A 64 -10.69 -5.73 22.78
C GLU A 64 -10.69 -5.74 21.25
N VAL A 65 -11.77 -6.26 20.64
CA VAL A 65 -12.01 -6.19 19.20
C VAL A 65 -13.33 -5.48 18.93
N ILE A 66 -13.25 -4.33 18.26
CA ILE A 66 -14.37 -3.42 18.06
C ILE A 66 -14.61 -3.22 16.56
N SER A 67 -15.87 -3.32 16.13
CA SER A 67 -16.27 -3.15 14.72
C SER A 67 -16.77 -1.75 14.41
N TYR A 68 -16.32 -1.19 13.28
CA TYR A 68 -16.74 0.10 12.74
C TYR A 68 -17.19 0.01 11.26
N PRO A 69 -18.30 0.65 10.87
CA PRO A 69 -19.29 1.21 11.79
C PRO A 69 -19.98 0.06 12.56
N ARG A 70 -20.77 0.41 13.58
CA ARG A 70 -21.57 -0.60 14.28
C ARG A 70 -22.70 -1.10 13.38
N TYR A 71 -23.03 -2.39 13.50
CA TYR A 71 -24.21 -2.99 12.88
C TYR A 71 -25.47 -2.18 13.25
N PRO A 72 -26.43 -1.98 12.32
CA PRO A 72 -26.54 -2.55 10.97
C PRO A 72 -25.87 -1.73 9.85
N SER A 73 -25.06 -0.72 10.18
CA SER A 73 -24.40 0.14 9.19
C SER A 73 -23.18 -0.54 8.56
N TYR A 74 -22.68 -0.04 7.44
CA TYR A 74 -21.43 -0.49 6.81
C TYR A 74 -20.75 0.67 6.07
N TYR A 75 -19.44 0.57 5.88
CA TYR A 75 -18.73 1.42 4.94
C TYR A 75 -18.85 0.88 3.53
N ARG A 76 -18.58 1.74 2.54
CA ARG A 76 -18.59 1.38 1.13
C ARG A 76 -17.43 2.05 0.42
N THR A 77 -16.65 1.27 -0.32
CA THR A 77 -15.57 1.81 -1.15
C THR A 77 -16.11 2.65 -2.32
N THR A 78 -15.27 3.55 -2.84
CA THR A 78 -15.58 4.35 -4.02
C THR A 78 -14.58 4.19 -5.14
N SER A 79 -14.97 4.53 -6.36
CA SER A 79 -14.08 4.58 -7.52
C SER A 79 -12.91 5.56 -7.37
N GLN A 80 -12.99 6.52 -6.44
CA GLN A 80 -11.91 7.47 -6.15
C GLN A 80 -10.78 6.84 -5.32
N CYS A 81 -11.07 5.73 -4.64
CA CYS A 81 -10.17 5.05 -3.74
C CYS A 81 -10.13 3.56 -4.01
N ARG A 82 -9.02 3.13 -4.62
CA ARG A 82 -8.81 1.70 -4.86
C ARG A 82 -8.43 0.94 -3.60
N ASP A 83 -8.00 1.63 -2.55
CA ASP A 83 -7.47 1.02 -1.33
C ASP A 83 -8.26 1.47 -0.10
N ILE A 84 -8.39 0.57 0.88
CA ILE A 84 -8.93 0.89 2.21
C ILE A 84 -7.74 1.18 3.12
N GLN A 85 -7.61 2.44 3.54
CA GLN A 85 -6.49 2.92 4.33
C GLN A 85 -6.96 3.50 5.65
N VAL A 86 -6.14 3.35 6.68
CA VAL A 86 -6.40 3.92 8.01
C VAL A 86 -5.15 4.61 8.54
N ARG A 87 -5.35 5.67 9.31
CA ARG A 87 -4.30 6.35 10.06
C ARG A 87 -4.71 6.47 11.51
N ASN A 88 -3.81 6.05 12.39
CA ASN A 88 -3.95 6.29 13.81
C ASN A 88 -3.61 7.76 14.11
N THR A 89 -4.56 8.45 14.74
CA THR A 89 -4.46 9.87 15.14
C THR A 89 -4.46 10.05 16.66
N GLY A 90 -4.17 8.98 17.41
CA GLY A 90 -3.90 9.03 18.84
C GLY A 90 -2.57 9.74 19.14
N ASP A 91 -2.24 9.83 20.42
CA ASP A 91 -1.00 10.42 20.94
C ASP A 91 0.08 9.37 21.24
N GLY A 92 -0.28 8.08 21.29
CA GLY A 92 0.62 6.98 21.62
C GLY A 92 0.89 6.79 23.11
N VAL A 93 0.30 7.64 23.97
CA VAL A 93 0.42 7.57 25.42
C VAL A 93 -0.90 7.06 25.99
N ASP A 94 -1.96 7.84 25.87
CA ASP A 94 -3.31 7.47 26.32
C ASP A 94 -4.07 6.77 25.19
N PHE A 95 -3.87 7.25 23.95
CA PHE A 95 -4.50 6.71 22.76
C PHE A 95 -3.47 6.00 21.89
N GLY A 96 -3.38 4.68 22.10
CA GLY A 96 -2.28 3.84 21.64
C GLY A 96 -2.33 3.35 20.20
N PRO A 97 -1.27 2.65 19.76
CA PRO A 97 -1.30 1.84 18.54
C PRO A 97 -2.32 0.70 18.64
N PHE A 98 -2.81 0.26 17.48
CA PHE A 98 -3.78 -0.83 17.39
C PHE A 98 -3.49 -1.70 16.17
N TYR A 99 -4.15 -2.85 16.09
CA TYR A 99 -4.26 -3.63 14.86
C TYR A 99 -5.62 -3.38 14.24
N ALA A 100 -5.67 -3.26 12.91
CA ALA A 100 -6.94 -3.14 12.20
C ALA A 100 -7.01 -4.16 11.05
N CYS A 101 -8.22 -4.55 10.71
CA CYS A 101 -8.47 -5.35 9.52
C CYS A 101 -9.81 -5.05 8.88
N VAL A 102 -9.91 -5.37 7.60
CA VAL A 102 -11.17 -5.31 6.86
C VAL A 102 -11.93 -6.61 7.08
N ASN A 103 -13.20 -6.48 7.48
CA ASN A 103 -14.19 -7.53 7.40
C ASN A 103 -15.18 -7.16 6.29
N PHE A 104 -15.13 -7.89 5.17
CA PHE A 104 -16.03 -7.62 4.05
C PHE A 104 -17.46 -8.05 4.41
N TYR A 105 -18.45 -7.23 4.05
CA TYR A 105 -19.85 -7.49 4.38
C TYR A 105 -20.29 -8.87 3.88
N GLY A 106 -21.03 -9.60 4.71
CA GLY A 106 -21.45 -10.97 4.43
C GLY A 106 -20.36 -12.02 4.69
N ARG A 107 -19.17 -11.62 5.14
CA ARG A 107 -18.13 -12.52 5.66
C ARG A 107 -18.03 -12.35 7.18
N ALA A 108 -17.81 -13.45 7.89
CA ALA A 108 -17.61 -13.43 9.34
C ALA A 108 -16.12 -13.41 9.75
N THR A 109 -15.22 -13.13 8.79
CA THR A 109 -13.77 -13.24 9.00
C THR A 109 -13.04 -11.94 8.72
N CYS A 110 -11.97 -11.73 9.48
CA CYS A 110 -11.00 -10.68 9.27
C CYS A 110 -10.08 -11.05 8.10
N ASN A 111 -9.83 -10.12 7.16
CA ASN A 111 -8.97 -10.39 6.00
C ASN A 111 -7.50 -10.59 6.42
N ASN A 112 -6.90 -9.56 7.01
CA ASN A 112 -5.56 -9.60 7.59
C ASN A 112 -5.40 -8.52 8.65
N TRP A 113 -4.88 -8.90 9.83
CA TRP A 113 -4.56 -7.94 10.87
C TRP A 113 -3.31 -7.14 10.51
N THR A 114 -3.46 -5.81 10.47
CA THR A 114 -2.39 -4.88 10.13
C THR A 114 -2.10 -4.00 11.32
N TYR A 115 -0.84 -3.93 11.75
CA TYR A 115 -0.43 -3.02 12.82
C TYR A 115 -0.46 -1.57 12.34
N VAL A 116 -1.13 -0.69 13.09
CA VAL A 116 -1.32 0.73 12.79
C VAL A 116 -0.66 1.58 13.87
N PRO A 117 0.61 1.97 13.68
CA PRO A 117 1.29 2.86 14.60
C PRO A 117 0.74 4.27 14.49
N VAL A 118 0.93 5.05 15.56
CA VAL A 118 0.50 6.45 15.63
C VAL A 118 1.13 7.28 14.51
N GLY A 119 0.30 8.15 13.92
CA GLY A 119 0.75 9.14 12.94
C GLY A 119 0.97 8.62 11.52
N GLN A 120 0.88 7.31 11.27
CA GLN A 120 1.15 6.71 9.96
C GLN A 120 -0.10 6.13 9.29
N TRP A 121 -0.19 6.32 7.97
CA TRP A 121 -1.19 5.63 7.13
C TRP A 121 -0.78 4.17 6.92
N ARG A 122 -1.76 3.28 6.90
CA ARG A 122 -1.60 1.84 6.61
C ARG A 122 -2.71 1.36 5.69
N ASN A 123 -2.34 0.56 4.71
CA ASN A 123 -3.29 -0.12 3.83
C ASN A 123 -3.78 -1.37 4.54
N LEU A 124 -5.10 -1.49 4.71
CA LEU A 124 -5.73 -2.70 5.25
C LEU A 124 -6.15 -3.67 4.13
N ALA A 125 -6.51 -3.12 2.97
CA ALA A 125 -6.78 -3.86 1.75
C ALA A 125 -6.49 -2.96 0.55
N THR A 126 -5.99 -3.53 -0.54
CA THR A 126 -5.64 -2.80 -1.77
C THR A 126 -6.44 -3.29 -2.96
N ASN A 127 -6.65 -2.43 -3.95
CA ASN A 127 -7.39 -2.72 -5.19
C ASN A 127 -8.80 -3.32 -4.96
N VAL A 128 -9.50 -2.83 -3.95
CA VAL A 128 -10.87 -3.23 -3.64
C VAL A 128 -11.82 -2.66 -4.69
N LYS A 129 -12.76 -3.49 -5.17
CA LYS A 129 -13.75 -3.07 -6.17
C LYS A 129 -14.61 -1.93 -5.64
N ASP A 130 -14.97 -0.98 -6.50
CA ASP A 130 -15.92 0.09 -6.19
C ASP A 130 -17.26 -0.47 -5.67
N GLY A 131 -17.86 0.24 -4.72
CA GLY A 131 -19.13 -0.15 -4.11
C GLY A 131 -19.06 -1.35 -3.16
N THR A 132 -17.87 -1.85 -2.82
CA THR A 132 -17.70 -2.97 -1.89
C THR A 132 -18.07 -2.53 -0.48
N LYS A 133 -18.98 -3.29 0.16
CA LYS A 133 -19.40 -3.05 1.55
C LYS A 133 -18.45 -3.73 2.53
N PHE A 134 -18.12 -3.06 3.62
CA PHE A 134 -17.21 -3.61 4.62
C PHE A 134 -17.34 -2.96 5.99
N TYR A 135 -16.66 -3.57 6.95
CA TYR A 135 -16.39 -3.07 8.29
C TYR A 135 -14.89 -3.02 8.51
N VAL A 136 -14.45 -2.14 9.40
CA VAL A 136 -13.11 -2.14 9.97
C VAL A 136 -13.20 -2.70 11.38
N TRP A 137 -12.55 -3.83 11.61
CA TRP A 137 -12.35 -4.36 12.96
C TRP A 137 -11.05 -3.81 13.50
N VAL A 138 -11.09 -3.28 14.72
CA VAL A 138 -9.94 -2.76 15.42
C VAL A 138 -9.71 -3.61 16.65
N ARG A 139 -8.49 -4.13 16.77
CA ARG A 139 -8.00 -4.83 17.95
C ARG A 139 -7.05 -3.91 18.72
N ILE A 140 -7.35 -3.65 19.98
CA ILE A 140 -6.53 -2.82 20.86
C ILE A 140 -6.46 -3.40 22.26
N ASP A 141 -5.31 -3.27 22.91
CA ASP A 141 -5.14 -3.58 24.33
C ASP A 141 -5.59 -2.39 25.18
N MET A 142 -6.81 -2.48 25.72
CA MET A 142 -7.40 -1.46 26.59
C MET A 142 -6.91 -1.55 28.05
N GLY A 143 -6.30 -2.67 28.45
CA GLY A 143 -5.57 -2.76 29.72
C GLY A 143 -4.28 -1.94 29.72
N ARG A 144 -3.76 -1.62 28.53
CA ARG A 144 -2.54 -0.81 28.35
C ARG A 144 -2.80 0.64 27.95
N TYR A 145 -3.86 0.90 27.18
CA TYR A 145 -4.19 2.24 26.65
C TYR A 145 -5.64 2.58 26.94
N TYR A 146 -5.96 3.85 27.19
CA TYR A 146 -7.36 4.29 27.32
C TYR A 146 -8.14 4.13 26.03
N GLY A 147 -7.49 4.02 24.88
CA GLY A 147 -8.19 3.63 23.66
C GLY A 147 -7.41 4.00 22.40
N PHE A 148 -8.14 4.32 21.33
CA PHE A 148 -7.54 4.77 20.07
C PHE A 148 -8.39 5.80 19.36
N ARG A 149 -7.75 6.54 18.45
CA ARG A 149 -8.41 7.44 17.51
C ARG A 149 -7.85 7.17 16.12
N ALA A 150 -8.72 7.15 15.13
CA ALA A 150 -8.33 6.87 13.77
C ALA A 150 -9.18 7.63 12.75
N VAL A 151 -8.59 7.83 11.59
CA VAL A 151 -9.28 8.24 10.38
C VAL A 151 -9.05 7.19 9.30
N GLY A 152 -9.96 7.07 8.34
CA GLY A 152 -9.79 6.17 7.22
C GLY A 152 -10.43 6.69 5.94
N ASP A 153 -9.84 6.28 4.81
CA ASP A 153 -10.26 6.66 3.45
C ASP A 153 -10.43 5.39 2.59
N TRP A 154 -11.44 5.37 1.70
CA TRP A 154 -11.81 4.21 0.86
C TRP A 154 -12.80 4.51 -0.26
#